data_AF-A0A0G1YC76-F1
#
_entry.id   AF-A0A0G1YC76-F1
#
_cell.length_a   1.000
_cell.length_b   1.000
_cell.length_c   1.000
_cell.angle_alpha   90.00
_cell.angle_beta   90.00
_cell.angle_gamma   90.00
#
_symmetry.space_group_name_H-M   'P 1'
#
loop_
_entity.id
_entity.type
_entity.pdbx_description
1 polymer ?
#
loop_
_entity_poly.entity_id
_entity_poly.type
_entity_poly.pdbx_seq_one_letter_code
_entity_poly.pdbx_strand_id
1 'polypeptide(L)'
;DGVFTPPEQCEFDNHCRSGQNCNDSCQCVVGGSCGDGVLDPGEQCEESIACAGAGICNENACSCSTSLSCGDGTVQPPEECDNGPNNSDMTPGACRTNCQAAQCGDAVIDFSTGGQHEECDLGSGNSDSAANTCRKNCLLPRCGDKVVDRNEECDDGNTFDGDGCTANCSLQDGFTARCGNGRLELGEECDDNNRNSGDRCSSNCTLEGDSRGPGGSCGDDMVTVGEECDDGNTLLL
;
A
#
# COMPACT_ATOMS: atom_id res chain seq x y z
N ASP A 1 31.41 -56.30 25.74
CA ASP A 1 32.64 -56.80 25.08
C ASP A 1 32.31 -57.73 23.89
N GLY A 2 31.15 -57.52 23.27
CA GLY A 2 30.60 -58.41 22.26
C GLY A 2 30.07 -59.73 22.84
N VAL A 3 30.11 -59.94 24.17
CA VAL A 3 29.66 -61.17 24.83
C VAL A 3 28.67 -60.80 25.93
N PHE A 4 27.43 -61.27 25.81
CA PHE A 4 26.40 -61.05 26.83
C PHE A 4 26.79 -61.74 28.16
N THR A 5 27.19 -60.96 29.17
CA THR A 5 27.50 -61.49 30.51
C THR A 5 26.51 -60.97 31.55
N PRO A 6 25.81 -61.82 32.32
CA PRO A 6 25.00 -61.34 33.43
C PRO A 6 25.88 -60.53 34.41
N PRO A 7 25.53 -59.29 34.79
CA PRO A 7 24.18 -58.70 34.83
C PRO A 7 23.79 -57.74 33.67
N GLU A 8 24.51 -57.74 32.55
CA GLU A 8 24.24 -56.86 31.39
C GLU A 8 22.90 -57.21 30.71
N GLN A 9 22.15 -56.19 30.27
CA GLN A 9 20.86 -56.39 29.59
C GLN A 9 20.97 -56.33 28.06
N CYS A 10 22.06 -55.77 27.52
CA CYS A 10 22.28 -55.55 26.09
C CYS A 10 23.77 -55.27 25.78
N GLU A 11 24.14 -55.43 24.50
CA GLU A 11 25.43 -55.02 23.93
C GLU A 11 25.18 -54.06 22.75
N PHE A 12 26.20 -53.28 22.36
CA PHE A 12 26.13 -52.16 21.39
C PHE A 12 25.44 -52.48 20.05
N ASP A 13 25.37 -53.76 19.63
CA ASP A 13 24.76 -54.19 18.36
C ASP A 13 23.78 -55.39 18.48
N ASN A 14 23.29 -55.79 19.67
CA ASN A 14 22.23 -56.82 19.73
C ASN A 14 21.47 -56.99 21.08
N HIS A 15 20.15 -57.19 20.95
CA HIS A 15 19.16 -57.68 21.94
C HIS A 15 18.44 -56.70 22.90
N CYS A 16 18.13 -55.47 22.49
CA CYS A 16 16.97 -54.77 23.07
C CYS A 16 15.70 -55.03 22.24
N ARG A 17 14.51 -54.91 22.85
CA ARG A 17 13.25 -55.02 22.10
C ARG A 17 13.16 -53.88 21.09
N SER A 18 12.40 -54.08 20.01
CA SER A 18 12.13 -53.03 19.02
C SER A 18 11.68 -51.73 19.73
N GLY A 19 12.39 -50.61 19.46
CA GLY A 19 12.18 -49.30 20.10
C GLY A 19 12.99 -49.05 21.39
N GLN A 20 14.06 -49.80 21.63
CA GLN A 20 14.94 -49.62 22.79
C GLN A 20 16.40 -49.60 22.36
N ASN A 21 17.20 -48.73 22.99
CA ASN A 21 18.64 -48.62 22.81
C ASN A 21 19.37 -48.98 24.10
N CYS A 22 20.59 -49.52 23.95
CA CYS A 22 21.45 -49.88 25.08
C CYS A 22 22.22 -48.64 25.55
N ASN A 23 22.02 -48.20 26.80
CA ASN A 23 22.76 -47.05 27.34
C ASN A 23 24.18 -47.44 27.82
N ASP A 24 24.99 -46.44 28.19
CA ASP A 24 26.36 -46.63 28.73
C ASP A 24 26.44 -47.45 30.03
N SER A 25 25.29 -47.74 30.64
CA SER A 25 25.15 -48.62 31.81
C SER A 25 24.70 -50.04 31.44
N CYS A 26 24.73 -50.39 30.14
CA CYS A 26 24.31 -51.68 29.58
C CYS A 26 22.85 -52.05 29.92
N GLN A 27 21.95 -51.05 29.93
CA GLN A 27 20.52 -51.20 30.16
C GLN A 27 19.71 -50.83 28.91
N CYS A 28 18.67 -51.61 28.60
CA CYS A 28 17.73 -51.27 27.53
C CYS A 28 16.82 -50.12 27.99
N VAL A 29 17.00 -48.94 27.39
CA VAL A 29 16.17 -47.76 27.64
C VAL A 29 15.36 -47.42 26.40
N VAL A 30 14.16 -46.86 26.60
CA VAL A 30 13.39 -46.28 25.49
C VAL A 30 14.07 -44.98 25.13
N GLY A 31 14.59 -44.88 23.91
CA GLY A 31 15.28 -43.67 23.46
C GLY A 31 15.57 -43.79 21.98
N GLY A 32 14.58 -43.43 21.16
CA GLY A 32 14.78 -43.23 19.73
C GLY A 32 15.91 -42.25 19.51
N SER A 33 16.82 -42.62 18.61
CA SER A 33 17.95 -41.79 18.24
C SER A 33 17.58 -41.09 16.96
N CYS A 34 17.46 -39.76 17.07
CA CYS A 34 17.12 -38.93 15.94
C CYS A 34 18.06 -39.14 14.74
N GLY A 35 17.50 -39.32 13.54
CA GLY A 35 18.24 -39.49 12.29
C GLY A 35 18.52 -40.95 11.92
N ASP A 36 17.80 -41.91 12.51
CA ASP A 36 17.92 -43.34 12.19
C ASP A 36 16.97 -43.81 11.06
N GLY A 37 16.16 -42.89 10.53
CA GLY A 37 15.24 -43.14 9.43
C GLY A 37 13.95 -43.84 9.84
N VAL A 38 13.67 -44.02 11.13
CA VAL A 38 12.39 -44.53 11.65
C VAL A 38 11.74 -43.56 12.62
N LEU A 39 10.44 -43.28 12.46
CA LEU A 39 9.74 -42.32 13.31
C LEU A 39 9.42 -42.94 14.68
N ASP A 40 10.19 -42.59 15.71
CA ASP A 40 10.01 -43.12 17.05
C ASP A 40 9.02 -42.31 17.92
N PRO A 41 8.46 -42.92 18.99
CA PRO A 41 7.57 -42.21 19.93
C PRO A 41 8.28 -41.03 20.63
N GLY A 42 7.97 -39.80 20.20
CA GLY A 42 8.57 -38.57 20.72
C GLY A 42 9.18 -37.69 19.63
N GLU A 43 9.40 -38.26 18.44
CA GLU A 43 9.94 -37.58 17.26
C GLU A 43 8.80 -37.07 16.37
N GLN A 44 9.06 -36.01 15.61
CA GLN A 44 8.10 -35.39 14.70
C GLN A 44 8.43 -35.64 13.22
N CYS A 45 9.67 -36.04 12.91
CA CYS A 45 10.19 -36.25 11.56
C CYS A 45 11.54 -37.00 11.58
N GLU A 46 11.96 -37.50 10.40
CA GLU A 46 13.23 -38.20 10.14
C GLU A 46 13.78 -37.86 8.74
N GLU A 47 15.02 -38.30 8.41
CA GLU A 47 15.68 -38.07 7.10
C GLU A 47 14.79 -38.48 5.90
N SER A 48 14.02 -39.56 6.07
CA SER A 48 13.13 -40.11 5.04
C SER A 48 11.64 -39.97 5.36
N ILE A 49 11.28 -39.37 6.49
CA ILE A 49 9.90 -39.20 6.95
C ILE A 49 9.66 -37.71 7.18
N ALA A 50 9.05 -37.08 6.17
CA ALA A 50 8.73 -35.66 6.21
C ALA A 50 7.76 -35.32 7.35
N CYS A 51 7.87 -34.09 7.85
CA CYS A 51 6.95 -33.50 8.79
C CYS A 51 5.49 -33.62 8.31
N ALA A 52 4.55 -33.77 9.25
CA ALA A 52 3.13 -33.66 8.96
C ALA A 52 2.77 -32.20 8.56
N GLY A 53 3.02 -31.83 7.31
CA GLY A 53 2.93 -30.46 6.78
C GLY A 53 4.17 -30.06 5.95
N ALA A 54 4.26 -28.80 5.54
CA ALA A 54 5.41 -28.25 4.80
C ALA A 54 6.57 -27.85 5.74
N GLY A 55 6.90 -28.68 6.72
CA GLY A 55 7.96 -28.40 7.72
C GLY A 55 9.31 -29.00 7.35
N ILE A 56 10.39 -28.40 7.88
CA ILE A 56 11.76 -28.92 7.75
C ILE A 56 12.08 -29.73 9.01
N CYS A 57 12.67 -30.90 8.82
CA CYS A 57 13.10 -31.73 9.93
C CYS A 57 14.46 -31.26 10.48
N ASN A 58 14.53 -31.02 11.78
CA ASN A 58 15.82 -30.87 12.45
C ASN A 58 16.36 -32.27 12.81
N GLU A 59 17.34 -32.76 12.06
CA GLU A 59 17.95 -34.09 12.19
C GLU A 59 18.75 -34.30 13.49
N ASN A 60 18.97 -33.26 14.31
CA ASN A 60 19.61 -33.39 15.62
C ASN A 60 18.60 -33.36 16.78
N ALA A 61 17.40 -32.84 16.54
CA ALA A 61 16.36 -32.63 17.56
C ALA A 61 15.07 -33.42 17.28
N CYS A 62 14.96 -34.03 16.10
CA CYS A 62 13.79 -34.74 15.57
C CYS A 62 12.48 -34.03 15.81
N SER A 63 12.56 -32.71 15.67
CA SER A 63 11.47 -31.78 15.80
C SER A 63 11.23 -31.14 14.45
N CYS A 64 9.96 -31.08 14.07
CA CYS A 64 9.52 -30.32 12.93
C CYS A 64 9.57 -28.84 13.27
N SER A 65 10.47 -28.12 12.61
CA SER A 65 10.40 -26.67 12.58
C SER A 65 9.66 -26.26 11.32
N THR A 66 8.74 -25.31 11.45
CA THR A 66 8.14 -24.63 10.30
C THR A 66 9.11 -23.56 9.76
N SER A 67 10.40 -23.86 9.58
CA SER A 67 11.39 -22.89 9.09
C SER A 67 11.28 -22.62 7.58
N LEU A 68 10.03 -22.44 7.13
CA LEU A 68 9.62 -21.41 6.19
C LEU A 68 9.16 -20.22 7.06
N SER A 69 10.09 -19.66 7.84
CA SER A 69 9.78 -18.70 8.90
C SER A 69 10.44 -17.39 8.55
N CYS A 70 9.59 -16.43 8.23
CA CYS A 70 10.00 -15.04 8.18
C CYS A 70 10.82 -14.65 9.42
N GLY A 71 12.03 -14.13 9.21
CA GLY A 71 12.95 -13.64 10.23
C GLY A 71 14.13 -14.57 10.52
N ASP A 72 14.45 -15.52 9.64
CA ASP A 72 15.61 -16.41 9.78
C ASP A 72 16.91 -15.84 9.14
N GLY A 73 16.81 -14.70 8.47
CA GLY A 73 17.92 -14.01 7.82
C GLY A 73 18.22 -14.50 6.40
N THR A 74 17.37 -15.37 5.84
CA THR A 74 17.48 -15.86 4.47
C THR A 74 16.19 -15.57 3.71
N VAL A 75 16.29 -15.00 2.50
CA VAL A 75 15.12 -14.76 1.66
C VAL A 75 14.75 -16.05 0.93
N GLN A 76 13.59 -16.62 1.23
CA GLN A 76 13.07 -17.85 0.64
C GLN A 76 11.67 -17.65 0.08
N PRO A 77 11.27 -18.23 -1.07
CA PRO A 77 9.89 -18.12 -1.55
C PRO A 77 8.88 -18.65 -0.51
N PRO A 78 7.84 -17.89 -0.09
CA PRO A 78 7.25 -16.71 -0.74
C PRO A 78 7.69 -15.33 -0.20
N GLU A 79 8.75 -15.23 0.57
CA GLU A 79 9.26 -13.98 1.16
C GLU A 79 9.79 -13.02 0.09
N GLU A 80 9.52 -11.73 0.27
CA GLU A 80 10.07 -10.66 -0.57
C GLU A 80 11.40 -10.13 0.00
N CYS A 81 11.56 -10.21 1.32
CA CYS A 81 12.77 -9.81 2.03
C CYS A 81 12.83 -10.46 3.42
N ASP A 82 14.02 -10.50 4.04
CA ASP A 82 14.23 -11.06 5.38
C ASP A 82 15.45 -10.40 6.04
N ASN A 83 15.21 -9.53 7.04
CA ASN A 83 16.26 -8.89 7.85
C ASN A 83 16.58 -9.70 9.13
N GLY A 84 16.15 -10.95 9.17
CA GLY A 84 16.30 -11.86 10.29
C GLY A 84 15.55 -11.37 11.52
N PRO A 85 16.20 -11.44 12.71
CA PRO A 85 15.67 -10.86 13.93
C PRO A 85 15.41 -9.35 13.88
N ASN A 86 15.88 -8.64 12.86
CA ASN A 86 15.66 -7.20 12.67
C ASN A 86 14.42 -6.88 11.84
N ASN A 87 13.58 -7.85 11.51
CA ASN A 87 12.25 -7.58 10.95
C ASN A 87 11.44 -6.74 11.95
N SER A 88 10.74 -5.73 11.44
CA SER A 88 10.02 -4.76 12.27
C SER A 88 8.95 -4.04 11.47
N ASP A 89 7.76 -3.89 12.05
CA ASP A 89 6.65 -3.11 11.49
C ASP A 89 6.70 -1.62 11.86
N MET A 90 7.78 -1.18 12.51
CA MET A 90 7.94 0.19 13.01
C MET A 90 9.31 0.80 12.73
N THR A 91 10.25 -0.01 12.22
CA THR A 91 11.62 0.44 11.96
C THR A 91 11.76 0.77 10.48
N PRO A 92 12.12 2.03 10.13
CA PRO A 92 12.39 2.41 8.76
C PRO A 92 13.42 1.50 8.09
N GLY A 93 13.06 1.00 6.92
CA GLY A 93 13.85 0.10 6.09
C GLY A 93 13.95 -1.34 6.57
N ALA A 94 13.20 -1.71 7.61
CA ALA A 94 13.09 -3.10 8.03
C ALA A 94 12.06 -3.83 7.18
N CYS A 95 12.35 -5.09 6.85
CA CYS A 95 11.31 -6.02 6.43
C CYS A 95 10.22 -6.08 7.48
N ARG A 96 8.96 -6.14 7.03
CA ARG A 96 7.83 -6.32 7.94
C ARG A 96 7.90 -7.70 8.58
N THR A 97 7.24 -7.88 9.72
CA THR A 97 7.30 -9.14 10.48
C THR A 97 6.64 -10.32 9.78
N ASN A 98 6.00 -10.06 8.63
CA ASN A 98 5.47 -11.05 7.69
C ASN A 98 6.37 -11.28 6.45
N CYS A 99 7.57 -10.70 6.41
CA CYS A 99 8.58 -10.82 5.34
C CYS A 99 8.13 -10.32 3.98
N GLN A 100 7.24 -9.34 4.04
CA GLN A 100 7.00 -8.44 2.93
C GLN A 100 7.96 -7.26 3.04
N ALA A 101 8.35 -6.73 1.89
CA ALA A 101 9.08 -5.47 1.84
C ALA A 101 8.23 -4.38 2.50
N ALA A 102 8.89 -3.37 3.06
CA ALA A 102 8.22 -2.13 3.45
C ALA A 102 7.41 -1.58 2.27
N GLN A 103 6.18 -1.15 2.53
CA GLN A 103 5.28 -0.61 1.51
C GLN A 103 4.74 0.73 1.96
N CYS A 104 4.62 1.62 0.99
CA CYS A 104 3.92 2.88 1.19
C CYS A 104 2.50 2.67 1.72
N GLY A 105 2.16 3.36 2.80
CA GLY A 105 0.82 3.34 3.38
C GLY A 105 0.69 2.53 4.66
N ASP A 106 1.79 2.18 5.32
CA ASP A 106 1.78 1.49 6.62
C ASP A 106 2.17 2.38 7.82
N ALA A 107 2.28 3.69 7.58
CA ALA A 107 2.56 4.73 8.56
C ALA A 107 3.98 4.67 9.16
N VAL A 108 4.90 4.01 8.46
CA VAL A 108 6.34 4.11 8.69
C VAL A 108 6.93 4.80 7.47
N ILE A 109 7.83 5.77 7.67
CA ILE A 109 8.53 6.40 6.55
C ILE A 109 9.80 5.59 6.29
N ASP A 110 9.81 4.81 5.22
CA ASP A 110 10.91 3.92 4.86
C ASP A 110 11.89 4.60 3.89
N PHE A 111 13.11 4.87 4.38
CA PHE A 111 14.17 5.57 3.63
C PHE A 111 15.17 4.64 2.92
N SER A 112 14.92 3.32 2.91
CA SER A 112 15.97 2.33 2.61
C SER A 112 16.32 2.14 1.12
N THR A 113 17.60 1.82 0.91
CA THR A 113 18.27 1.48 -0.35
C THR A 113 17.74 0.19 -0.98
N GLY A 114 16.59 0.25 -1.63
CA GLY A 114 15.99 -0.89 -2.33
C GLY A 114 15.00 -0.54 -3.45
N GLY A 115 14.67 0.74 -3.62
CA GLY A 115 13.88 1.23 -4.74
C GLY A 115 12.65 2.06 -4.37
N GLN A 116 12.25 2.08 -3.09
CA GLN A 116 11.17 2.94 -2.61
C GLN A 116 11.77 3.97 -1.65
N HIS A 117 11.76 5.24 -2.06
CA HIS A 117 12.13 6.37 -1.23
C HIS A 117 10.85 7.06 -0.81
N GLU A 118 10.47 6.90 0.45
CA GLU A 118 9.31 7.59 1.00
C GLU A 118 9.72 8.94 1.57
N GLU A 119 9.01 9.98 1.15
CA GLU A 119 9.17 11.34 1.69
C GLU A 119 8.19 11.59 2.84
N CYS A 120 7.08 10.85 2.85
CA CYS A 120 6.03 10.87 3.84
C CYS A 120 5.31 9.52 3.87
N ASP A 121 4.64 9.21 4.98
CA ASP A 121 3.66 8.12 5.03
C ASP A 121 2.63 8.40 6.13
N LEU A 122 1.39 8.67 5.74
CA LEU A 122 0.25 8.86 6.65
C LEU A 122 -0.58 7.58 6.80
N GLY A 123 -0.04 6.45 6.35
CA GLY A 123 -0.70 5.16 6.35
C GLY A 123 -1.90 5.15 5.41
N SER A 124 -3.04 4.69 5.95
CA SER A 124 -4.34 4.80 5.27
C SER A 124 -4.81 6.24 5.03
N GLY A 125 -4.11 7.23 5.58
CA GLY A 125 -4.34 8.66 5.34
C GLY A 125 -3.77 9.19 4.03
N ASN A 126 -2.97 8.42 3.28
CA ASN A 126 -2.43 8.85 1.98
C ASN A 126 -3.57 9.05 0.95
N SER A 127 -3.48 10.09 0.13
CA SER A 127 -4.55 10.50 -0.80
C SER A 127 -4.02 11.21 -2.04
N ASP A 128 -4.59 10.88 -3.20
CA ASP A 128 -4.32 11.56 -4.49
C ASP A 128 -5.42 12.57 -4.85
N SER A 129 -6.27 12.95 -3.88
CA SER A 129 -7.36 13.92 -4.08
C SER A 129 -7.55 14.88 -2.91
N ALA A 130 -6.92 14.62 -1.77
CA ALA A 130 -6.95 15.51 -0.62
C ALA A 130 -5.73 16.43 -0.66
N ALA A 131 -5.96 17.74 -0.61
CA ALA A 131 -4.90 18.73 -0.56
C ALA A 131 -4.02 18.55 0.68
N ASN A 132 -2.74 18.89 0.53
CA ASN A 132 -1.71 18.88 1.57
C ASN A 132 -1.49 17.53 2.24
N THR A 133 -1.81 16.47 1.52
CA THR A 133 -1.76 15.10 2.02
C THR A 133 -0.69 14.33 1.26
N CYS A 134 -0.01 13.42 1.96
CA CYS A 134 0.92 12.50 1.33
C CYS A 134 0.23 11.73 0.21
N ARG A 135 0.87 11.63 -0.96
CA ARG A 135 0.30 10.93 -2.11
C ARG A 135 0.38 9.42 -1.91
N LYS A 136 -0.43 8.64 -2.63
CA LYS A 136 -0.48 7.17 -2.45
C LYS A 136 0.80 6.44 -2.85
N ASN A 137 1.73 7.15 -3.46
CA ASN A 137 3.10 6.69 -3.75
C ASN A 137 4.12 7.17 -2.70
N CYS A 138 3.67 7.71 -1.55
CA CYS A 138 4.48 8.18 -0.43
C CYS A 138 5.46 9.31 -0.78
N LEU A 139 5.11 10.07 -1.82
CA LEU A 139 5.78 11.31 -2.14
C LEU A 139 5.01 12.48 -1.53
N LEU A 140 5.75 13.52 -1.15
CA LEU A 140 5.12 14.76 -0.74
C LEU A 140 4.33 15.35 -1.93
N PRO A 141 3.26 16.09 -1.64
CA PRO A 141 2.51 16.82 -2.66
C PRO A 141 3.41 17.74 -3.50
N ARG A 142 3.23 17.72 -4.82
CA ARG A 142 4.07 18.42 -5.80
C ARG A 142 3.26 18.84 -7.02
N CYS A 143 3.56 20.04 -7.50
CA CYS A 143 3.06 20.53 -8.77
C CYS A 143 3.07 19.49 -9.91
N GLY A 144 1.90 19.33 -10.51
CA GLY A 144 1.62 18.40 -11.59
C GLY A 144 1.06 17.06 -11.13
N ASP A 145 0.57 16.97 -9.90
CA ASP A 145 -0.03 15.77 -9.33
C ASP A 145 -1.57 15.80 -9.28
N LYS A 146 -2.18 16.82 -9.90
CA LYS A 146 -3.62 17.04 -10.09
C LYS A 146 -4.39 17.49 -8.85
N VAL A 147 -3.71 17.88 -7.79
CA VAL A 147 -4.38 18.37 -6.59
C VAL A 147 -3.71 19.64 -6.14
N VAL A 148 -4.48 20.72 -6.11
CA VAL A 148 -3.98 22.03 -5.68
C VAL A 148 -3.64 22.00 -4.19
N ASP A 149 -2.35 22.08 -3.89
CA ASP A 149 -1.81 22.10 -2.53
C ASP A 149 -1.60 23.52 -1.98
N ARG A 150 -1.17 23.59 -0.71
CA ARG A 150 -0.77 24.86 -0.11
C ARG A 150 0.44 25.40 -0.85
N ASN A 151 0.29 26.65 -1.31
CA ASN A 151 1.24 27.41 -2.14
C ASN A 151 1.17 27.10 -3.64
N GLU A 152 0.18 26.34 -4.09
CA GLU A 152 -0.16 26.20 -5.50
C GLU A 152 -1.39 27.05 -5.81
N GLU A 153 -1.36 27.77 -6.93
CA GLU A 153 -2.49 28.55 -7.44
C GLU A 153 -3.34 27.71 -8.41
N CYS A 154 -2.73 26.69 -9.02
CA CYS A 154 -3.31 25.73 -9.94
C CYS A 154 -2.52 24.42 -9.89
N ASP A 155 -3.10 23.32 -10.38
CA ASP A 155 -2.40 22.08 -10.72
C ASP A 155 -3.21 21.36 -11.81
N ASP A 156 -2.68 21.29 -13.02
CA ASP A 156 -3.33 20.65 -14.18
C ASP A 156 -2.85 19.22 -14.44
N GLY A 157 -2.03 18.67 -13.53
CA GLY A 157 -1.52 17.32 -13.61
C GLY A 157 -0.27 17.14 -14.45
N ASN A 158 0.42 18.22 -14.79
CA ASN A 158 1.72 18.15 -15.42
C ASN A 158 2.61 19.36 -15.03
N THR A 159 3.80 19.45 -15.62
CA THR A 159 4.78 20.53 -15.34
C THR A 159 5.22 21.24 -16.64
N PHE A 160 4.39 21.19 -17.67
CA PHE A 160 4.59 21.95 -18.88
C PHE A 160 4.11 23.39 -18.66
N ASP A 161 4.77 24.35 -19.29
CA ASP A 161 4.28 25.72 -19.33
C ASP A 161 3.42 25.91 -20.59
N GLY A 162 2.42 26.79 -20.55
CA GLY A 162 1.64 27.18 -21.74
C GLY A 162 0.25 26.55 -21.84
N ASP A 163 -0.16 25.73 -20.88
CA ASP A 163 -1.45 25.04 -20.78
C ASP A 163 -2.34 25.57 -19.64
N GLY A 164 -1.88 26.63 -18.96
CA GLY A 164 -2.65 27.41 -18.00
C GLY A 164 -2.19 27.31 -16.57
N CYS A 165 -1.44 26.25 -16.25
CA CYS A 165 -0.63 26.18 -15.05
C CYS A 165 0.85 26.19 -15.44
N THR A 166 1.68 26.89 -14.68
CA THR A 166 3.13 26.85 -14.92
C THR A 166 3.75 25.64 -14.25
N ALA A 167 4.99 25.28 -14.63
CA ALA A 167 5.77 24.22 -13.99
C ALA A 167 6.00 24.42 -12.48
N ASN A 168 5.74 25.62 -11.95
CA ASN A 168 5.82 25.96 -10.53
C ASN A 168 4.43 26.15 -9.88
N CYS A 169 3.37 25.68 -10.54
CA CYS A 169 1.99 25.75 -10.08
C CYS A 169 1.50 27.16 -9.74
N SER A 170 2.05 28.14 -10.47
CA SER A 170 1.51 29.50 -10.55
C SER A 170 0.60 29.59 -11.76
N LEU A 171 -0.47 30.37 -11.66
CA LEU A 171 -1.33 30.64 -12.80
C LEU A 171 -0.56 31.40 -13.87
N GLN A 172 -0.73 31.01 -15.13
CA GLN A 172 -0.06 31.69 -16.23
C GLN A 172 -0.83 32.94 -16.69
N ASP A 173 -0.11 34.06 -16.84
CA ASP A 173 -0.68 35.31 -17.35
C ASP A 173 -1.30 35.11 -18.75
N GLY A 174 -2.59 35.43 -18.87
CA GLY A 174 -3.39 35.19 -20.08
C GLY A 174 -4.21 33.90 -20.05
N PHE A 175 -4.00 33.07 -19.04
CA PHE A 175 -4.87 31.93 -18.65
C PHE A 175 -5.64 32.18 -17.35
N THR A 176 -5.31 33.26 -16.61
CA THR A 176 -6.31 33.90 -15.75
C THR A 176 -7.50 34.30 -16.60
N ALA A 177 -8.62 33.61 -16.41
CA ALA A 177 -9.99 34.05 -16.66
C ALA A 177 -10.07 35.47 -17.25
N ARG A 178 -9.99 35.58 -18.58
CA ARG A 178 -10.06 36.88 -19.24
C ARG A 178 -11.51 37.20 -19.51
N CYS A 179 -12.15 37.73 -18.49
CA CYS A 179 -13.56 38.06 -18.57
C CYS A 179 -13.92 38.85 -19.83
N GLY A 180 -14.90 38.34 -20.56
CA GLY A 180 -15.42 38.93 -21.78
C GLY A 180 -14.68 38.54 -23.05
N ASN A 181 -14.06 37.36 -23.09
CA ASN A 181 -13.31 36.87 -24.25
C ASN A 181 -14.08 35.85 -25.11
N GLY A 182 -15.30 35.48 -24.69
CA GLY A 182 -16.17 34.52 -25.35
C GLY A 182 -15.90 33.05 -24.98
N ARG A 183 -15.11 32.77 -23.95
CA ARG A 183 -14.72 31.42 -23.51
C ARG A 183 -14.84 31.32 -22.00
N LEU A 184 -15.58 30.33 -21.51
CA LEU A 184 -15.65 30.04 -20.07
C LEU A 184 -14.34 29.37 -19.61
N GLU A 185 -13.54 30.08 -18.83
CA GLU A 185 -12.24 29.64 -18.31
C GLU A 185 -12.29 29.25 -16.82
N LEU A 186 -11.29 28.51 -16.32
CA LEU A 186 -11.19 28.17 -14.90
C LEU A 186 -11.03 29.46 -14.07
N GLY A 187 -11.99 29.72 -13.18
CA GLY A 187 -12.06 30.94 -12.39
C GLY A 187 -13.17 31.92 -12.81
N GLU A 188 -13.87 31.64 -13.91
CA GLU A 188 -15.07 32.39 -14.34
C GLU A 188 -16.35 31.63 -13.96
N GLU A 189 -17.35 32.34 -13.44
CA GLU A 189 -18.71 31.78 -13.28
C GLU A 189 -19.54 31.93 -14.56
N CYS A 190 -19.14 32.83 -15.45
CA CYS A 190 -19.78 33.15 -16.73
C CYS A 190 -18.78 33.85 -17.66
N ASP A 191 -19.06 33.87 -18.97
CA ASP A 191 -18.42 34.78 -19.93
C ASP A 191 -19.44 35.13 -21.02
N ASP A 192 -19.72 36.43 -21.21
CA ASP A 192 -20.68 36.95 -22.19
C ASP A 192 -20.01 37.74 -23.33
N ASN A 193 -18.74 37.42 -23.60
CA ASN A 193 -17.93 37.99 -24.68
C ASN A 193 -17.77 39.53 -24.60
N ASN A 194 -17.96 40.12 -23.42
CA ASN A 194 -17.64 41.51 -23.16
C ASN A 194 -17.37 41.78 -21.66
N ARG A 195 -16.97 43.00 -21.29
CA ARG A 195 -16.69 43.41 -19.89
C ARG A 195 -17.67 44.43 -19.35
N ASN A 196 -18.86 44.51 -19.94
CA ASN A 196 -19.90 45.35 -19.38
C ASN A 196 -20.45 44.66 -18.13
N SER A 197 -21.31 45.37 -17.42
CA SER A 197 -22.00 44.81 -16.26
C SER A 197 -23.46 45.15 -16.44
N GLY A 198 -24.35 44.29 -15.93
CA GLY A 198 -25.78 44.34 -16.16
C GLY A 198 -26.26 43.55 -17.38
N ASP A 199 -25.41 42.73 -17.99
CA ASP A 199 -25.69 41.87 -19.15
C ASP A 199 -25.55 40.37 -18.88
N ARG A 200 -25.77 39.97 -17.61
CA ARG A 200 -25.79 38.60 -17.07
C ARG A 200 -24.42 38.08 -16.62
N CYS A 201 -23.33 38.70 -17.06
CA CYS A 201 -22.00 38.46 -16.52
C CYS A 201 -21.35 39.78 -16.08
N SER A 202 -20.73 39.81 -14.90
CA SER A 202 -20.01 41.01 -14.45
C SER A 202 -18.74 41.23 -15.24
N SER A 203 -18.21 42.45 -15.15
CA SER A 203 -16.85 42.76 -15.60
C SER A 203 -15.74 41.97 -14.89
N ASN A 204 -16.08 41.26 -13.80
CA ASN A 204 -15.20 40.35 -13.05
C ASN A 204 -15.62 38.88 -13.18
N CYS A 205 -16.46 38.53 -14.16
CA CYS A 205 -16.90 37.16 -14.46
C CYS A 205 -17.58 36.42 -13.31
N THR A 206 -18.32 37.19 -12.52
CA THR A 206 -19.32 36.68 -11.58
C THR A 206 -20.68 36.77 -12.22
N LEU A 207 -21.55 35.79 -12.01
CA LEU A 207 -22.92 35.85 -12.53
C LEU A 207 -23.64 37.07 -11.96
N GLU A 208 -24.15 37.93 -12.84
CA GLU A 208 -24.88 39.13 -12.46
C GLU A 208 -26.36 38.98 -12.71
N GLY A 209 -27.12 39.18 -11.63
CA GLY A 209 -28.54 39.47 -11.73
C GLY A 209 -29.40 38.23 -11.98
N ASP A 210 -30.30 38.04 -11.03
CA ASP A 210 -31.62 37.48 -11.27
C ASP A 210 -32.38 38.34 -12.32
N SER A 211 -32.52 37.78 -13.52
CA SER A 211 -33.70 37.81 -14.40
C SER A 211 -34.37 39.15 -14.72
N ARG A 212 -33.63 40.27 -14.92
CA ARG A 212 -34.28 41.58 -15.19
C ARG A 212 -33.71 42.39 -16.37
N GLY A 213 -33.16 41.72 -17.38
CA GLY A 213 -32.86 42.30 -18.72
C GLY A 213 -33.77 41.68 -19.82
N PRO A 214 -34.07 42.39 -20.92
CA PRO A 214 -35.27 42.13 -21.73
C PRO A 214 -35.07 40.95 -22.69
N GLY A 215 -35.33 39.73 -22.21
CA GLY A 215 -35.40 38.54 -23.04
C GLY A 215 -35.44 37.27 -22.21
N GLY A 216 -36.66 36.88 -21.81
CA GLY A 216 -37.05 35.54 -21.33
C GLY A 216 -36.26 34.97 -20.16
N SER A 217 -36.86 34.90 -18.98
CA SER A 217 -36.33 34.17 -17.84
C SER A 217 -36.71 32.70 -17.97
N CYS A 218 -35.74 31.78 -17.97
CA CYS A 218 -36.07 30.38 -17.75
C CYS A 218 -36.42 30.15 -16.26
N GLY A 219 -37.56 29.50 -15.98
CA GLY A 219 -37.98 29.16 -14.61
C GLY A 219 -38.87 30.19 -13.93
N ASP A 220 -39.61 31.03 -14.68
CA ASP A 220 -40.55 32.01 -14.13
C ASP A 220 -42.04 31.63 -14.29
N ASP A 221 -42.31 30.37 -14.61
CA ASP A 221 -43.63 29.78 -14.85
C ASP A 221 -44.40 30.42 -16.04
N MET A 222 -43.70 31.09 -16.97
CA MET A 222 -44.29 31.78 -18.12
C MET A 222 -43.51 31.52 -19.43
N VAL A 223 -44.05 30.64 -20.28
CA VAL A 223 -43.47 30.38 -21.62
C VAL A 223 -43.53 31.63 -22.51
N THR A 224 -42.37 32.22 -22.82
CA THR A 224 -42.24 33.39 -23.72
C THR A 224 -41.74 33.03 -25.13
N VAL A 225 -41.82 33.99 -26.08
CA VAL A 225 -41.37 33.78 -27.48
C VAL A 225 -39.86 33.56 -27.51
N GLY A 226 -39.45 32.31 -27.76
CA GLY A 226 -38.06 31.87 -27.79
C GLY A 226 -37.75 30.69 -26.85
N GLU A 227 -38.68 30.32 -25.97
CA GLU A 227 -38.55 29.18 -25.05
C GLU A 227 -39.47 28.02 -25.48
N GLU A 228 -38.90 26.82 -25.63
CA GLU A 228 -39.67 25.61 -25.99
C GLU A 228 -40.26 24.90 -24.75
N CYS A 229 -39.74 25.16 -23.54
CA CYS A 229 -40.30 24.75 -22.26
C CYS A 229 -39.83 25.65 -21.10
N ASP A 230 -40.71 25.84 -20.10
CA ASP A 230 -40.46 26.49 -18.81
C ASP A 230 -41.11 25.62 -17.72
N ASP A 231 -40.29 24.98 -16.87
CA ASP A 231 -40.72 24.04 -15.82
C ASP A 231 -40.64 24.66 -14.40
N GLY A 232 -40.47 25.99 -14.31
CA GLY A 232 -40.40 26.70 -13.04
C GLY A 232 -39.12 26.43 -12.24
N ASN A 233 -38.08 25.86 -12.85
CA ASN A 233 -36.83 25.55 -12.19
C ASN A 233 -35.64 26.26 -12.85
N THR A 234 -34.81 26.92 -12.06
CA THR A 234 -33.65 27.72 -12.53
C THR A 234 -32.41 26.88 -12.89
N LEU A 235 -32.55 25.55 -13.03
CA LEU A 235 -31.44 24.63 -13.28
C LEU A 235 -31.66 23.86 -14.58
N LEU A 236 -30.81 24.17 -15.57
CA LEU A 236 -30.66 23.42 -16.82
C LEU A 236 -30.24 21.97 -16.49
N LEU A 237 -31.07 20.99 -16.88
CA LEU A 237 -30.62 19.64 -17.26
C LEU A 237 -30.54 19.55 -18.78
#